data_AF-A0A6V6ZRI8-F1
#
_entry.id   AF-A0A6V6ZRI8-F1
#
_cell.length_a   1.000
_cell.length_b   1.000
_cell.length_c   1.000
_cell.angle_alpha   90.00
_cell.angle_beta   90.00
_cell.angle_gamma   90.00
#
_symmetry.space_group_name_H-M   'P 1'
#
loop_
_entity.id
_entity.type
_entity.pdbx_description
1 polymer ?
#
loop_
_entity_poly.entity_id
_entity_poly.type
_entity_poly.pdbx_seq_one_letter_code
_entity_poly.pdbx_strand_id
1 'polypeptide(L)'
;MTKEDNSKEIKNNPNQQSDEIENPSRRHVMQGLAAGAVATGAVSYGSGEAQAHQGNGPLGETLKNPYGGRPAGGITLPEYFRPTKYMTGSNANYFPLSEELGPDEMRISFCGSTPFPPREDQAGTCIMVELGNGKRFFFDFGSGCVRNIIGMQVPGQLINDIFITHLHVDHYADIPYIYPFRAWSGGYTPLRIHGPSGRTPELGTAGMVKGMQQMLKWHLEAFDVFPIGDGYEIEVNEFDFRQEGGIVYDEDGVTVRSWPRSHAKDGAVGYRLDWNGLSFVWTGDGRPDELSLEYGKGVDVFVTEMSGQDIGQLMTYKYGLPQELFNYTIDTHHTSHYAVGKMMAEARPRLAMVTHYTQDEDIDAEMLAGIRAHYDGLFAWGLDVAVVNVTKDAIWYRKATLPGKSGSVAPFRELGKMEAEGRITLPDEIKPPAPRSSRAEQQDQKYRDMEIDPKEYYPADVFRAPNPEWPSDFVIKVDDVIPNRKKKAE
;
A
#
# COMPACT_ATOMS: atom_id res chain seq x y z
N MET A 1 -18.87 -20.22 -49.37
CA MET A 1 -20.29 -20.62 -49.44
C MET A 1 -20.65 -21.14 -48.06
N THR A 2 -21.59 -20.61 -47.28
CA THR A 2 -22.47 -19.43 -47.30
C THR A 2 -22.84 -19.19 -45.84
N LYS A 3 -22.97 -17.92 -45.45
CA LYS A 3 -23.45 -17.48 -44.14
C LYS A 3 -24.91 -17.91 -43.95
N GLU A 4 -25.29 -18.30 -42.74
CA GLU A 4 -26.68 -18.21 -42.29
C GLU A 4 -26.78 -17.32 -41.06
N ASP A 5 -27.70 -16.38 -41.20
CA ASP A 5 -27.97 -15.19 -40.43
C ASP A 5 -29.30 -15.45 -39.70
N ASN A 6 -29.32 -15.30 -38.38
CA ASN A 6 -30.52 -15.50 -37.57
C ASN A 6 -30.91 -14.17 -36.92
N SER A 7 -31.45 -13.26 -37.72
CA SER A 7 -32.22 -12.11 -37.26
C SER A 7 -33.69 -12.51 -37.12
N LYS A 8 -34.19 -12.57 -35.88
CA LYS A 8 -35.63 -12.71 -35.61
C LYS A 8 -36.26 -11.33 -35.54
N GLU A 9 -37.11 -11.04 -36.52
CA GLU A 9 -38.06 -9.93 -36.52
C GLU A 9 -39.04 -10.02 -35.35
N ILE A 10 -39.15 -8.94 -34.57
CA ILE A 10 -40.22 -8.74 -33.60
C ILE A 10 -41.34 -7.96 -34.29
N LYS A 11 -42.52 -8.59 -34.38
CA LYS A 11 -43.75 -7.97 -34.89
C LYS A 11 -44.35 -7.05 -33.83
N ASN A 12 -44.54 -5.78 -34.19
CA ASN A 12 -45.31 -4.78 -33.43
C ASN A 12 -46.78 -5.20 -33.33
N ASN A 13 -47.33 -5.19 -32.10
CA ASN A 13 -48.77 -5.26 -31.84
C ASN A 13 -49.20 -4.00 -31.08
N PRO A 14 -50.09 -3.15 -31.61
CA PRO A 14 -50.46 -1.88 -31.00
C PRO A 14 -51.72 -2.08 -30.13
N ASN A 15 -51.53 -2.28 -28.83
CA ASN A 15 -52.53 -1.97 -27.80
C ASN A 15 -51.97 -2.35 -26.43
N GLN A 16 -51.40 -1.38 -25.72
CA GLN A 16 -51.51 -1.30 -24.27
C GLN A 16 -51.18 0.12 -23.79
N GLN A 17 -52.06 0.62 -22.93
CA GLN A 17 -52.13 1.99 -22.42
C GLN A 17 -50.83 2.43 -21.74
N SER A 18 -50.38 3.62 -22.09
CA SER A 18 -49.39 4.39 -21.36
C SER A 18 -50.07 5.12 -20.19
N ASP A 19 -49.87 4.63 -18.96
CA ASP A 19 -50.03 5.48 -17.78
C ASP A 19 -48.74 6.30 -17.64
N GLU A 20 -48.84 7.58 -17.96
CA GLU A 20 -47.81 8.59 -17.75
C GLU A 20 -47.47 8.69 -16.25
N ILE A 21 -46.22 8.36 -15.90
CA ILE A 21 -45.66 8.73 -14.61
C ILE A 21 -45.18 10.19 -14.75
N GLU A 22 -45.97 11.11 -14.20
CA GLU A 22 -45.63 12.52 -14.09
C GLU A 22 -44.32 12.73 -13.33
N ASN A 23 -43.45 13.51 -13.95
CA ASN A 23 -42.14 13.92 -13.47
C ASN A 23 -42.25 15.26 -12.71
N PRO A 24 -42.05 15.35 -11.38
CA PRO A 24 -42.09 16.63 -10.70
C PRO A 24 -40.76 17.36 -10.88
N SER A 25 -40.78 18.34 -11.77
CA SER A 25 -39.68 19.27 -12.03
C SER A 25 -39.25 20.07 -10.80
N ARG A 26 -37.95 20.36 -10.75
CA ARG A 26 -37.29 21.33 -9.85
C ARG A 26 -37.98 22.70 -9.87
N ARG A 27 -38.86 22.96 -8.90
CA ARG A 27 -39.16 24.30 -8.34
C ARG A 27 -40.23 24.15 -7.24
N HIS A 28 -39.79 24.17 -5.98
CA HIS A 28 -40.49 24.66 -4.77
C HIS A 28 -40.07 23.87 -3.51
N VAL A 29 -38.89 24.17 -2.95
CA VAL A 29 -38.67 24.25 -1.48
C VAL A 29 -37.52 25.24 -1.26
N MET A 30 -37.82 26.53 -1.41
CA MET A 30 -36.95 27.63 -0.98
C MET A 30 -37.88 28.77 -0.58
N GLN A 31 -38.47 28.64 0.60
CA GLN A 31 -39.19 29.71 1.32
C GLN A 31 -39.31 29.28 2.77
N GLY A 32 -38.43 29.81 3.62
CA GLY A 32 -38.45 29.52 5.05
C GLY A 32 -37.21 29.93 5.85
N LEU A 33 -36.45 30.95 5.42
CA LEU A 33 -35.35 31.49 6.21
C LEU A 33 -35.28 33.02 6.06
N ALA A 34 -36.08 33.73 6.87
CA ALA A 34 -35.83 35.11 7.29
C ALA A 34 -36.89 35.53 8.33
N ALA A 35 -36.52 35.55 9.62
CA ALA A 35 -36.88 36.56 10.63
C ALA A 35 -36.63 36.03 12.05
N GLY A 36 -35.96 36.82 12.89
CA GLY A 36 -35.83 36.60 14.35
C GLY A 36 -34.39 36.77 14.83
N ALA A 37 -33.83 37.96 14.75
CA ALA A 37 -33.85 38.98 15.81
C ALA A 37 -32.78 38.77 16.90
N VAL A 38 -31.88 39.75 16.94
CA VAL A 38 -30.82 39.97 17.93
C VAL A 38 -31.43 40.09 19.33
N ALA A 39 -30.97 39.26 20.26
CA ALA A 39 -31.18 39.45 21.70
C ALA A 39 -29.85 39.21 22.44
N THR A 40 -29.16 40.32 22.74
CA THR A 40 -28.13 40.39 23.77
C THR A 40 -28.76 40.09 25.13
N GLY A 41 -28.45 38.92 25.69
CA GLY A 41 -28.79 38.53 27.06
C GLY A 41 -27.55 38.01 27.77
N ALA A 42 -27.02 38.79 28.70
CA ALA A 42 -26.00 38.33 29.64
C ALA A 42 -26.61 37.24 30.52
N VAL A 43 -26.09 36.01 30.41
CA VAL A 43 -26.45 34.91 31.31
C VAL A 43 -25.28 34.67 32.24
N SER A 44 -25.47 35.02 33.51
CA SER A 44 -24.59 34.72 34.63
C SER A 44 -24.37 33.21 34.75
N TYR A 45 -23.12 32.76 34.75
CA TYR A 45 -22.75 31.41 35.16
C TYR A 45 -23.01 31.25 36.67
N GLY A 46 -24.19 30.76 37.01
CA GLY A 46 -24.45 30.20 38.34
C GLY A 46 -23.77 28.84 38.45
N SER A 47 -22.84 28.70 39.38
CA SER A 47 -22.25 27.42 39.76
C SER A 47 -23.30 26.57 40.49
N GLY A 48 -24.12 25.85 39.72
CA GLY A 48 -24.98 24.80 40.24
C GLY A 48 -24.19 23.49 40.27
N GLU A 49 -23.88 22.97 41.46
CA GLU A 49 -23.47 21.58 41.62
C GLU A 49 -24.64 20.67 41.20
N ALA A 50 -24.53 20.06 40.02
CA ALA A 50 -25.46 19.02 39.60
C ALA A 50 -25.14 17.74 40.41
N GLN A 51 -25.97 17.44 41.41
CA GLN A 51 -25.98 16.12 42.03
C GLN A 51 -26.48 15.09 41.01
N ALA A 52 -25.61 14.13 40.68
CA ALA A 52 -25.97 13.01 39.82
C ALA A 52 -27.09 12.19 40.48
N HIS A 53 -28.18 11.98 39.75
CA HIS A 53 -29.25 11.09 40.14
C HIS A 53 -28.71 9.65 40.25
N GLN A 54 -28.86 9.01 41.41
CA GLN A 54 -28.65 7.56 41.52
C GLN A 54 -29.81 6.86 40.77
N GLY A 55 -29.53 6.41 39.55
CA GLY A 55 -30.47 5.65 38.75
C GLY A 55 -30.46 4.18 39.16
N ASN A 56 -31.58 3.67 39.65
CA ASN A 56 -31.84 2.24 39.89
C ASN A 56 -32.18 1.51 38.57
N GLY A 57 -31.30 1.59 37.57
CA GLY A 57 -31.42 0.84 36.33
C GLY A 57 -30.97 -0.62 36.49
N PRO A 58 -31.29 -1.51 35.54
CA PRO A 58 -31.06 -2.97 35.64
C PRO A 58 -29.57 -3.40 35.61
N LEU A 59 -28.64 -2.45 35.67
CA LEU A 59 -27.19 -2.66 35.63
C LEU A 59 -26.60 -2.11 36.93
N GLY A 60 -26.50 -2.98 37.95
CA GLY A 60 -26.15 -2.65 39.33
C GLY A 60 -24.76 -2.03 39.57
N GLU A 61 -24.45 -1.78 40.85
CA GLU A 61 -23.32 -1.00 41.40
C GLU A 61 -21.88 -1.44 41.03
N THR A 62 -21.67 -2.34 40.08
CA THR A 62 -20.37 -2.98 39.78
C THR A 62 -19.70 -2.53 38.48
N LEU A 63 -20.15 -1.45 37.84
CA LEU A 63 -19.41 -0.87 36.71
C LEU A 63 -18.16 -0.10 37.20
N LYS A 64 -17.02 -0.79 37.21
CA LYS A 64 -15.73 -0.12 37.00
C LYS A 64 -15.70 0.37 35.55
N ASN A 65 -15.47 1.66 35.34
CA ASN A 65 -15.19 2.22 34.01
C ASN A 65 -14.05 1.39 33.37
N PRO A 66 -14.29 0.67 32.25
CA PRO A 66 -13.24 -0.10 31.59
C PRO A 66 -12.09 0.78 31.07
N TYR A 67 -12.29 2.09 31.00
CA TYR A 67 -11.30 3.09 30.56
C TYR A 67 -10.61 3.85 31.71
N GLY A 68 -10.93 3.56 32.97
CA GLY A 68 -10.33 4.19 34.15
C GLY A 68 -10.76 5.64 34.42
N GLY A 69 -10.80 6.02 35.72
CA GLY A 69 -10.84 7.42 36.18
C GLY A 69 -12.17 8.18 36.13
N ARG A 70 -12.24 9.23 36.96
CA ARG A 70 -13.33 10.23 37.07
C ARG A 70 -13.63 10.89 35.71
N PRO A 71 -14.84 11.45 35.50
CA PRO A 71 -15.11 12.30 34.34
C PRO A 71 -14.01 13.37 34.20
N ALA A 72 -13.46 13.53 32.98
CA ALA A 72 -12.27 14.33 32.62
C ALA A 72 -10.88 13.67 32.80
N GLY A 73 -10.78 12.39 33.19
CA GLY A 73 -9.51 11.65 33.22
C GLY A 73 -8.92 11.29 31.83
N GLY A 74 -9.72 11.39 30.77
CA GLY A 74 -9.33 11.02 29.40
C GLY A 74 -9.14 9.51 29.19
N ILE A 75 -9.03 9.08 27.94
CA ILE A 75 -8.56 7.73 27.60
C ILE A 75 -7.07 7.69 27.99
N THR A 76 -6.69 6.81 28.92
CA THR A 76 -5.27 6.59 29.21
C THR A 76 -4.72 5.62 28.17
N LEU A 77 -4.06 6.15 27.14
CA LEU A 77 -3.35 5.34 26.15
C LEU A 77 -2.19 4.59 26.84
N PRO A 78 -1.74 3.44 26.32
CA PRO A 78 -0.58 2.75 26.87
C PRO A 78 0.64 3.68 26.91
N GLU A 79 1.51 3.55 27.91
CA GLU A 79 2.69 4.43 28.09
C GLU A 79 3.62 4.41 26.86
N TYR A 80 3.69 3.27 26.17
CA TYR A 80 4.47 3.13 24.95
C TYR A 80 3.82 3.82 23.73
N PHE A 81 2.56 4.27 23.80
CA PHE A 81 1.93 4.99 22.69
C PHE A 81 2.29 6.48 22.74
N ARG A 82 3.48 6.79 22.20
CA ARG A 82 4.08 8.12 22.19
C ARG A 82 5.03 8.26 20.99
N PRO A 83 5.35 9.48 20.54
CA PRO A 83 6.35 9.70 19.49
C PRO A 83 7.67 9.02 19.83
N THR A 84 8.34 8.47 18.83
CA THR A 84 9.68 7.90 19.01
C THR A 84 10.69 9.02 19.22
N LYS A 85 11.83 8.72 19.85
CA LYS A 85 12.90 9.70 20.10
C LYS A 85 13.57 10.24 18.82
N TYR A 86 13.35 9.59 17.67
CA TYR A 86 13.94 9.93 16.39
C TYR A 86 13.04 10.83 15.53
N MET A 87 11.76 10.92 15.89
CA MET A 87 10.84 11.87 15.27
C MET A 87 11.27 13.30 15.62
N THR A 88 11.70 14.03 14.59
CA THR A 88 12.18 15.42 14.69
C THR A 88 11.21 16.44 14.07
N GLY A 89 10.19 15.95 13.35
CA GLY A 89 9.19 16.75 12.67
C GLY A 89 7.88 16.85 13.44
N SER A 90 6.77 16.71 12.72
CA SER A 90 5.44 16.82 13.31
C SER A 90 5.03 15.51 13.99
N ASN A 91 4.58 15.63 15.25
CA ASN A 91 3.93 14.52 15.94
C ASN A 91 2.59 14.14 15.30
N ALA A 92 1.97 15.04 14.54
CA ALA A 92 0.65 14.80 13.94
C ALA A 92 0.73 14.12 12.57
N ASN A 93 1.70 14.52 11.75
CA ASN A 93 1.83 14.09 10.36
C ASN A 93 3.27 13.70 10.05
N TYR A 94 3.44 12.68 9.21
CA TYR A 94 4.72 12.37 8.61
C TYR A 94 4.89 13.19 7.33
N PHE A 95 5.94 14.00 7.24
CA PHE A 95 6.33 14.61 5.97
C PHE A 95 7.50 13.80 5.40
N PRO A 96 7.33 13.13 4.25
CA PRO A 96 8.42 12.38 3.62
C PRO A 96 9.71 13.19 3.53
N LEU A 97 10.83 12.55 3.84
CA LEU A 97 12.18 13.15 3.89
C LEU A 97 12.44 14.23 4.97
N SER A 98 11.47 14.55 5.82
CA SER A 98 11.66 15.53 6.92
C SER A 98 12.30 14.94 8.17
N GLU A 99 12.28 13.62 8.31
CA GLU A 99 12.75 12.91 9.50
C GLU A 99 13.62 11.72 9.10
N GLU A 100 14.71 11.53 9.84
CA GLU A 100 15.56 10.36 9.68
C GLU A 100 15.00 9.18 10.45
N LEU A 101 15.12 7.98 9.88
CA LEU A 101 14.78 6.75 10.59
C LEU A 101 15.95 6.38 11.51
N GLY A 102 15.69 6.21 12.81
CA GLY A 102 16.74 5.88 13.76
C GLY A 102 17.29 4.46 13.59
N PRO A 103 18.53 4.17 14.07
CA PRO A 103 19.18 2.87 13.89
C PRO A 103 18.48 1.69 14.57
N ASP A 104 17.64 1.97 15.58
CA ASP A 104 16.81 0.97 16.31
C ASP A 104 15.31 1.23 16.10
N GLU A 105 14.94 1.76 14.93
CA GLU A 105 13.57 2.12 14.59
C GLU A 105 13.11 1.41 13.32
N MET A 106 11.85 0.99 13.33
CA MET A 106 11.13 0.48 12.16
C MET A 106 10.01 1.48 11.80
N ARG A 107 9.85 1.77 10.52
CA ARG A 107 8.74 2.59 9.99
C ARG A 107 7.92 1.78 9.00
N ILE A 108 6.64 1.63 9.29
CA ILE A 108 5.67 0.87 8.49
C ILE A 108 4.75 1.88 7.82
N SER A 109 4.69 1.87 6.49
CA SER A 109 3.87 2.81 5.71
C SER A 109 2.92 2.03 4.80
N PHE A 110 1.65 2.39 4.83
CA PHE A 110 0.63 1.77 4.00
C PHE A 110 0.54 2.53 2.68
N CYS A 111 1.06 1.91 1.62
CA CYS A 111 1.10 2.46 0.27
C CYS A 111 -0.14 2.09 -0.54
N GLY A 112 -0.97 1.19 -0.02
CA GLY A 112 -2.27 0.84 -0.55
C GLY A 112 -3.00 -0.07 0.44
N SER A 113 -4.33 -0.03 0.46
CA SER A 113 -5.12 -0.71 1.48
C SER A 113 -6.46 -1.29 1.02
N THR A 114 -6.87 -1.13 -0.24
CA THR A 114 -8.18 -1.63 -0.70
C THR A 114 -8.08 -3.02 -1.29
N PRO A 115 -9.09 -3.89 -1.07
CA PRO A 115 -9.20 -5.18 -1.76
C PRO A 115 -9.50 -4.98 -3.25
N PHE A 116 -10.41 -4.07 -3.58
CA PHE A 116 -10.92 -3.89 -4.95
C PHE A 116 -12.04 -2.83 -5.01
N PRO A 117 -12.21 -2.14 -6.16
CA PRO A 117 -11.15 -1.66 -7.02
C PRO A 117 -10.43 -0.47 -6.37
N PRO A 118 -9.22 -0.10 -6.83
CA PRO A 118 -8.58 1.12 -6.36
C PRO A 118 -9.44 2.35 -6.64
N ARG A 119 -9.43 3.27 -5.67
CA ARG A 119 -10.10 4.57 -5.72
C ARG A 119 -9.06 5.68 -5.61
N GLU A 120 -9.50 6.93 -5.84
CA GLU A 120 -8.61 8.08 -5.71
C GLU A 120 -7.89 8.11 -4.36
N ASP A 121 -8.60 7.73 -3.30
CA ASP A 121 -8.20 7.72 -1.90
C ASP A 121 -7.63 6.39 -1.37
N GLN A 122 -7.79 5.29 -2.11
CA GLN A 122 -7.25 3.98 -1.72
C GLN A 122 -6.65 3.21 -2.90
N ALA A 123 -5.35 2.95 -2.87
CA ALA A 123 -4.66 2.05 -3.79
C ALA A 123 -4.81 0.57 -3.35
N GLY A 124 -4.50 -0.36 -4.26
CA GLY A 124 -4.43 -1.79 -3.98
C GLY A 124 -3.34 -2.12 -2.96
N THR A 125 -3.57 -3.16 -2.16
CA THR A 125 -2.79 -3.47 -0.95
C THR A 125 -1.28 -3.48 -1.17
N CYS A 126 -0.57 -2.68 -0.36
CA CYS A 126 0.88 -2.61 -0.32
C CYS A 126 1.34 -1.99 1.00
N ILE A 127 2.23 -2.68 1.71
CA ILE A 127 2.81 -2.20 2.97
C ILE A 127 4.32 -2.10 2.79
N MET A 128 4.86 -0.90 2.96
CA MET A 128 6.30 -0.65 2.96
C MET A 128 6.84 -0.66 4.38
N VAL A 129 7.87 -1.48 4.64
CA VAL A 129 8.58 -1.53 5.92
C VAL A 129 10.01 -1.04 5.71
N GLU A 130 10.36 0.07 6.35
CA GLU A 130 11.70 0.64 6.37
C GLU A 130 12.34 0.36 7.74
N LEU A 131 13.60 -0.05 7.75
CA LEU A 131 14.35 -0.38 8.97
C LEU A 131 15.51 0.58 9.18
N GLY A 132 15.93 0.78 10.43
CA GLY A 132 17.04 1.66 10.80
C GLY A 132 18.41 1.27 10.22
N ASN A 133 18.59 -0.02 9.85
CA ASN A 133 19.74 -0.48 9.06
C ASN A 133 19.61 -0.15 7.56
N GLY A 134 18.59 0.65 7.21
CA GLY A 134 18.11 1.15 5.92
C GLY A 134 17.83 0.09 4.87
N LYS A 135 17.43 -1.11 5.27
CA LYS A 135 16.67 -2.02 4.41
C LYS A 135 15.24 -1.51 4.24
N ARG A 136 14.65 -1.80 3.09
CA ARG A 136 13.27 -1.47 2.75
C ARG A 136 12.63 -2.69 2.09
N PHE A 137 11.50 -3.12 2.63
CA PHE A 137 10.74 -4.27 2.16
C PHE A 137 9.33 -3.82 1.78
N PHE A 138 8.77 -4.42 0.74
CA PHE A 138 7.39 -4.20 0.31
C PHE A 138 6.62 -5.51 0.47
N PHE A 139 5.54 -5.49 1.23
CA PHE A 139 4.62 -6.62 1.39
C PHE A 139 3.39 -6.33 0.55
N ASP A 140 3.19 -7.16 -0.47
CA ASP A 140 2.31 -6.93 -1.62
C ASP A 140 2.63 -5.64 -2.39
N PHE A 141 2.08 -5.54 -3.59
CA PHE A 141 2.40 -4.51 -4.57
C PHE A 141 1.20 -4.24 -5.50
N GLY A 142 0.07 -3.92 -4.87
CA GLY A 142 -1.22 -3.74 -5.51
C GLY A 142 -1.36 -2.54 -6.44
N SER A 143 -2.48 -2.50 -7.16
CA SER A 143 -2.76 -1.49 -8.20
C SER A 143 -2.70 -0.06 -7.65
N GLY A 144 -1.87 0.79 -8.26
CA GLY A 144 -1.72 2.19 -7.90
C GLY A 144 -0.85 2.44 -6.66
N CYS A 145 -0.27 1.44 -6.02
CA CYS A 145 0.58 1.64 -4.83
C CYS A 145 1.83 2.45 -5.15
N VAL A 146 2.36 2.36 -6.39
CA VAL A 146 3.56 3.08 -6.82
C VAL A 146 3.40 4.59 -6.68
N ARG A 147 2.19 5.14 -6.92
CA ARG A 147 1.93 6.57 -6.76
C ARG A 147 2.18 7.04 -5.32
N ASN A 148 1.84 6.21 -4.34
CA ASN A 148 2.01 6.50 -2.93
C ASN A 148 3.46 6.27 -2.50
N ILE A 149 4.14 5.24 -3.02
CA ILE A 149 5.57 5.00 -2.79
C ILE A 149 6.40 6.21 -3.29
N ILE A 150 6.15 6.69 -4.50
CA ILE A 150 6.80 7.89 -5.05
C ILE A 150 6.36 9.16 -4.29
N GLY A 151 5.09 9.24 -3.89
CA GLY A 151 4.58 10.30 -3.03
C GLY A 151 5.30 10.38 -1.69
N MET A 152 5.66 9.22 -1.12
CA MET A 152 6.51 9.07 0.06
C MET A 152 7.99 9.30 -0.23
N GLN A 153 8.32 9.79 -1.42
CA GLN A 153 9.67 10.20 -1.83
C GLN A 153 10.67 9.04 -1.75
N VAL A 154 10.23 7.81 -2.06
CA VAL A 154 11.11 6.69 -2.33
C VAL A 154 11.55 6.76 -3.79
N PRO A 155 12.86 6.75 -4.10
CA PRO A 155 13.32 6.66 -5.48
C PRO A 155 12.86 5.34 -6.11
N GLY A 156 12.21 5.39 -7.28
CA GLY A 156 11.67 4.19 -7.95
C GLY A 156 12.75 3.16 -8.28
N GLN A 157 13.99 3.60 -8.51
CA GLN A 157 15.17 2.77 -8.74
C GLN A 157 15.55 1.89 -7.54
N LEU A 158 15.15 2.30 -6.32
CA LEU A 158 15.48 1.63 -5.07
C LEU A 158 14.34 0.74 -4.54
N ILE A 159 13.24 0.60 -5.29
CA ILE A 159 12.22 -0.43 -5.04
C ILE A 159 12.85 -1.77 -5.43
N ASN A 160 13.02 -2.70 -4.50
CA ASN A 160 13.81 -3.90 -4.80
C ASN A 160 13.32 -5.20 -4.18
N ASP A 161 13.05 -5.25 -2.87
CA ASP A 161 12.67 -6.47 -2.16
C ASP A 161 11.15 -6.51 -1.96
N ILE A 162 10.44 -7.30 -2.78
CA ILE A 162 8.98 -7.40 -2.78
C ILE A 162 8.56 -8.81 -2.32
N PHE A 163 7.79 -8.89 -1.24
CA PHE A 163 7.19 -10.10 -0.69
C PHE A 163 5.72 -10.17 -1.10
N ILE A 164 5.32 -11.22 -1.80
CA ILE A 164 3.95 -11.40 -2.30
C ILE A 164 3.24 -12.44 -1.45
N THR A 165 2.11 -12.08 -0.85
CA THR A 165 1.30 -13.02 -0.04
C THR A 165 0.62 -14.06 -0.90
N HIS A 166 0.08 -13.64 -2.05
CA HIS A 166 -0.59 -14.50 -3.01
C HIS A 166 -0.77 -13.80 -4.36
N LEU A 167 -1.29 -14.52 -5.35
CA LEU A 167 -1.32 -14.08 -6.75
C LEU A 167 -2.69 -13.56 -7.21
N HIS A 168 -3.48 -12.97 -6.32
CA HIS A 168 -4.57 -12.09 -6.75
C HIS A 168 -4.00 -10.77 -7.26
N VAL A 169 -4.64 -10.23 -8.30
CA VAL A 169 -4.10 -9.13 -9.09
C VAL A 169 -3.94 -7.85 -8.26
N ASP A 170 -4.83 -7.61 -7.31
CA ASP A 170 -4.78 -6.50 -6.37
C ASP A 170 -3.57 -6.55 -5.40
N HIS A 171 -2.78 -7.62 -5.39
CA HIS A 171 -1.54 -7.75 -4.58
C HIS A 171 -0.24 -7.67 -5.39
N TYR A 172 -0.26 -7.60 -6.72
CA TYR A 172 0.98 -7.51 -7.52
C TYR A 172 0.89 -6.66 -8.80
N ALA A 173 -0.29 -6.12 -9.13
CA ALA A 173 -0.57 -5.46 -10.40
C ALA A 173 0.33 -4.27 -10.76
N ASP A 174 1.01 -3.64 -9.80
CA ASP A 174 1.93 -2.55 -10.09
C ASP A 174 3.36 -3.02 -10.42
N ILE A 175 3.68 -4.30 -10.21
CA ILE A 175 4.99 -4.86 -10.58
C ILE A 175 5.25 -4.77 -12.09
N PRO A 176 4.33 -5.20 -12.98
CA PRO A 176 4.55 -5.07 -14.42
C PRO A 176 4.79 -3.63 -14.89
N TYR A 177 4.26 -2.65 -14.16
CA TYR A 177 4.48 -1.24 -14.45
C TYR A 177 5.86 -0.78 -13.98
N ILE A 178 6.19 -0.97 -12.70
CA ILE A 178 7.42 -0.41 -12.15
C ILE A 178 8.68 -1.15 -12.63
N TYR A 179 8.58 -2.46 -12.90
CA TYR A 179 9.71 -3.31 -13.30
C TYR A 179 10.55 -2.73 -14.47
N PRO A 180 9.96 -2.43 -15.65
CA PRO A 180 10.76 -1.90 -16.75
C PRO A 180 11.19 -0.44 -16.53
N PHE A 181 10.35 0.39 -15.90
CA PHE A 181 10.68 1.80 -15.66
C PHE A 181 11.72 1.99 -14.56
N ARG A 182 11.78 1.10 -13.58
CA ARG A 182 12.87 1.00 -12.60
C ARG A 182 14.19 0.79 -13.32
N ALA A 183 14.25 -0.16 -14.24
CA ALA A 183 15.47 -0.46 -14.99
C ALA A 183 15.89 0.72 -15.88
N TRP A 184 14.95 1.28 -16.64
CA TRP A 184 15.19 2.45 -17.49
C TRP A 184 15.69 3.67 -16.72
N SER A 185 15.19 3.87 -15.49
CA SER A 185 15.53 5.04 -14.67
C SER A 185 16.79 4.88 -13.82
N GLY A 186 17.57 3.81 -13.99
CA GLY A 186 18.87 3.61 -13.32
C GLY A 186 18.93 2.43 -12.34
N GLY A 187 17.84 1.68 -12.17
CA GLY A 187 17.81 0.46 -11.38
C GLY A 187 18.40 -0.73 -12.13
N TYR A 188 19.72 -0.76 -12.29
CA TYR A 188 20.42 -1.74 -13.14
C TYR A 188 20.68 -3.10 -12.48
N THR A 189 20.24 -3.30 -11.23
CA THR A 189 20.33 -4.58 -10.54
C THR A 189 19.03 -5.37 -10.67
N PRO A 190 19.07 -6.71 -10.51
CA PRO A 190 17.86 -7.54 -10.53
C PRO A 190 16.83 -7.09 -9.50
N LEU A 191 15.55 -7.14 -9.87
CA LEU A 191 14.42 -6.99 -8.93
C LEU A 191 14.26 -8.30 -8.15
N ARG A 192 14.06 -8.24 -6.84
CA ARG A 192 13.86 -9.44 -6.01
C ARG A 192 12.39 -9.61 -5.65
N ILE A 193 11.82 -10.75 -6.05
CA ILE A 193 10.45 -11.11 -5.70
C ILE A 193 10.50 -12.39 -4.86
N HIS A 194 10.04 -12.26 -3.62
CA HIS A 194 9.88 -13.35 -2.67
C HIS A 194 8.41 -13.73 -2.66
N GLY A 195 8.09 -15.00 -2.89
CA GLY A 195 6.70 -15.40 -2.90
C GLY A 195 6.49 -16.90 -2.88
N PRO A 196 5.25 -17.33 -2.60
CA PRO A 196 4.93 -18.73 -2.49
C PRO A 196 4.90 -19.42 -3.86
N SER A 197 5.16 -20.72 -3.83
CA SER A 197 4.82 -21.63 -4.92
C SER A 197 3.31 -21.89 -4.97
N GLY A 198 2.85 -22.46 -6.09
CA GLY A 198 1.48 -22.98 -6.21
C GLY A 198 1.44 -24.50 -6.12
N ARG A 199 0.26 -25.09 -6.32
CA ARG A 199 0.16 -26.55 -6.52
C ARG A 199 0.91 -27.06 -7.74
N THR A 200 1.07 -26.22 -8.75
CA THR A 200 1.87 -26.49 -9.95
C THR A 200 2.82 -25.31 -10.19
N PRO A 201 3.94 -25.51 -10.92
CA PRO A 201 4.90 -24.44 -11.18
C PRO A 201 4.30 -23.21 -11.87
N GLU A 202 3.29 -23.38 -12.73
CA GLU A 202 2.64 -22.29 -13.46
C GLU A 202 1.76 -21.41 -12.56
N LEU A 203 1.38 -21.94 -11.38
CA LEU A 203 0.53 -21.27 -10.39
C LEU A 203 1.35 -20.67 -9.23
N GLY A 204 2.68 -20.79 -9.27
CA GLY A 204 3.59 -20.16 -8.32
C GLY A 204 4.07 -18.79 -8.77
N THR A 205 4.79 -18.11 -7.89
CA THR A 205 5.40 -16.79 -8.13
C THR A 205 6.32 -16.79 -9.36
N ALA A 206 7.12 -17.84 -9.57
CA ALA A 206 7.97 -17.97 -10.75
C ALA A 206 7.15 -18.11 -12.04
N GLY A 207 6.03 -18.84 -11.98
CA GLY A 207 5.06 -18.96 -13.07
C GLY A 207 4.43 -17.61 -13.43
N MET A 208 4.02 -16.84 -12.42
CA MET A 208 3.51 -15.47 -12.58
C MET A 208 4.55 -14.56 -13.24
N VAL A 209 5.78 -14.53 -12.74
CA VAL A 209 6.86 -13.69 -13.29
C VAL A 209 7.14 -14.02 -14.75
N LYS A 210 7.22 -15.32 -15.10
CA LYS A 210 7.39 -15.76 -16.49
C LYS A 210 6.24 -15.30 -17.38
N GLY A 211 5.00 -15.45 -16.92
CA GLY A 211 3.81 -14.98 -17.64
C GLY A 211 3.80 -13.46 -17.83
N MET A 212 4.16 -12.72 -16.78
CA MET A 212 4.29 -11.27 -16.80
C MET A 212 5.33 -10.80 -17.81
N GLN A 213 6.53 -11.40 -17.83
CA GLN A 213 7.57 -11.05 -18.81
C GLN A 213 7.10 -11.33 -20.25
N GLN A 214 6.36 -12.42 -20.47
CA GLN A 214 5.76 -12.71 -21.77
C GLN A 214 4.69 -11.68 -22.18
N MET A 215 3.87 -11.21 -21.23
CA MET A 215 2.91 -10.13 -21.43
C MET A 215 3.61 -8.80 -21.78
N LEU A 216 4.72 -8.50 -21.11
CA LEU A 216 5.50 -7.27 -21.28
C LEU A 216 6.45 -7.29 -22.49
N LYS A 217 6.50 -8.39 -23.24
CA LYS A 217 7.52 -8.63 -24.28
C LYS A 217 7.76 -7.43 -25.22
N TRP A 218 6.69 -6.83 -25.74
CA TRP A 218 6.81 -5.66 -26.63
C TRP A 218 7.51 -4.49 -25.94
N HIS A 219 7.17 -4.20 -24.68
CA HIS A 219 7.78 -3.11 -23.92
C HIS A 219 9.25 -3.39 -23.62
N LEU A 220 9.55 -4.61 -23.17
CA LEU A 220 10.92 -5.01 -22.83
C LEU A 220 11.83 -4.90 -24.06
N GLU A 221 11.41 -5.47 -25.20
CA GLU A 221 12.15 -5.37 -26.46
C GLU A 221 12.27 -3.91 -26.92
N ALA A 222 11.19 -3.12 -26.90
CA ALA A 222 11.23 -1.71 -27.32
C ALA A 222 12.23 -0.86 -26.52
N PHE A 223 12.49 -1.22 -25.26
CA PHE A 223 13.40 -0.52 -24.38
C PHE A 223 14.83 -1.09 -24.37
N ASP A 224 15.11 -2.18 -25.10
CA ASP A 224 16.48 -2.71 -25.27
C ASP A 224 17.42 -1.72 -25.97
N VAL A 225 16.89 -0.64 -26.56
CA VAL A 225 17.63 0.50 -27.12
C VAL A 225 18.21 1.44 -26.06
N PHE A 226 17.82 1.27 -24.79
CA PHE A 226 18.30 2.04 -23.65
C PHE A 226 19.27 1.23 -22.78
N PRO A 227 20.10 1.88 -21.94
CA PRO A 227 21.00 1.20 -21.02
C PRO A 227 20.22 0.58 -19.85
N ILE A 228 19.60 -0.58 -20.06
CA ILE A 228 18.78 -1.27 -19.05
C ILE A 228 19.63 -2.14 -18.10
N GLY A 229 20.71 -2.75 -18.61
CA GLY A 229 21.58 -3.65 -17.84
C GLY A 229 20.85 -4.90 -17.33
N ASP A 230 21.15 -5.29 -16.09
CA ASP A 230 20.51 -6.42 -15.40
C ASP A 230 19.20 -6.00 -14.71
N GLY A 231 18.72 -4.77 -14.95
CA GLY A 231 17.46 -4.28 -14.39
C GLY A 231 16.22 -5.02 -14.90
N TYR A 232 16.35 -5.79 -16.00
CA TYR A 232 15.33 -6.72 -16.46
C TYR A 232 15.42 -8.11 -15.84
N GLU A 233 16.49 -8.43 -15.12
CA GLU A 233 16.52 -9.70 -14.42
C GLU A 233 15.60 -9.62 -13.19
N ILE A 234 14.86 -10.69 -12.95
CA ILE A 234 14.03 -10.84 -11.75
C ILE A 234 14.53 -12.09 -11.02
N GLU A 235 15.11 -11.87 -9.84
CA GLU A 235 15.44 -12.94 -8.93
C GLU A 235 14.17 -13.34 -8.18
N VAL A 236 13.65 -14.52 -8.53
CA VAL A 236 12.46 -15.08 -7.87
C VAL A 236 12.92 -16.04 -6.78
N ASN A 237 12.76 -15.63 -5.53
CA ASN A 237 12.91 -16.51 -4.38
C ASN A 237 11.54 -17.15 -4.10
N GLU A 238 11.26 -18.23 -4.82
CA GLU A 238 10.04 -19.02 -4.63
C GLU A 238 10.23 -20.08 -3.53
N PHE A 239 9.33 -20.10 -2.56
CA PHE A 239 9.36 -21.04 -1.44
C PHE A 239 8.07 -21.88 -1.37
N ASP A 240 8.08 -23.02 -0.67
CA ASP A 240 6.91 -23.88 -0.55
C ASP A 240 5.82 -23.19 0.27
N PHE A 241 4.64 -22.96 -0.32
CA PHE A 241 3.50 -22.33 0.38
C PHE A 241 3.02 -23.13 1.60
N ARG A 242 3.36 -24.43 1.68
CA ARG A 242 2.94 -25.32 2.77
C ARG A 242 3.77 -25.16 4.04
N GLN A 243 4.91 -24.45 3.99
CA GLN A 243 5.79 -24.35 5.15
C GLN A 243 5.11 -23.58 6.29
N GLU A 244 5.17 -24.11 7.49
CA GLU A 244 4.61 -23.48 8.68
C GLU A 244 5.76 -22.82 9.47
N GLY A 245 5.96 -21.51 9.29
CA GLY A 245 7.01 -20.74 9.97
C GLY A 245 8.40 -20.85 9.33
N GLY A 246 8.47 -21.33 8.09
CA GLY A 246 9.72 -21.43 7.32
C GLY A 246 10.33 -20.05 7.08
N ILE A 247 11.66 -19.96 7.15
CA ILE A 247 12.40 -18.72 6.89
C ILE A 247 12.52 -18.53 5.38
N VAL A 248 12.08 -17.38 4.88
CA VAL A 248 12.08 -17.02 3.44
C VAL A 248 13.10 -15.92 3.11
N TYR A 249 13.62 -15.24 4.13
CA TYR A 249 14.68 -14.24 4.03
C TYR A 249 15.44 -14.21 5.35
N ASP A 250 16.77 -14.22 5.31
CA ASP A 250 17.63 -14.15 6.49
C ASP A 250 18.95 -13.47 6.15
N GLU A 251 18.95 -12.14 6.11
CA GLU A 251 20.10 -11.33 5.76
C GLU A 251 20.13 -10.03 6.57
N ASP A 252 21.33 -9.52 6.87
CA ASP A 252 21.54 -8.22 7.53
C ASP A 252 20.77 -8.04 8.86
N GLY A 253 20.60 -9.15 9.59
CA GLY A 253 19.90 -9.20 10.88
C GLY A 253 18.38 -9.09 10.78
N VAL A 254 17.82 -9.21 9.57
CA VAL A 254 16.39 -9.28 9.31
C VAL A 254 16.03 -10.73 8.97
N THR A 255 15.03 -11.27 9.67
CA THR A 255 14.46 -12.58 9.34
C THR A 255 13.01 -12.39 8.94
N VAL A 256 12.61 -12.96 7.80
CA VAL A 256 11.20 -13.05 7.38
C VAL A 256 10.78 -14.52 7.36
N ARG A 257 9.64 -14.81 7.99
CA ARG A 257 9.01 -16.14 8.02
C ARG A 257 7.68 -16.11 7.31
N SER A 258 7.25 -17.25 6.76
CA SER A 258 5.92 -17.40 6.18
C SER A 258 5.15 -18.62 6.70
N TRP A 259 3.83 -18.58 6.56
CA TRP A 259 2.92 -19.69 6.85
C TRP A 259 1.74 -19.70 5.87
N PRO A 260 1.11 -20.86 5.58
CA PRO A 260 -0.04 -20.94 4.69
C PRO A 260 -1.27 -20.20 5.22
N ARG A 261 -2.07 -19.67 4.28
CA ARG A 261 -3.34 -19.00 4.54
C ARG A 261 -4.48 -19.68 3.76
N SER A 262 -5.66 -19.68 4.35
CA SER A 262 -6.88 -20.23 3.73
C SER A 262 -7.58 -19.15 2.91
N HIS A 263 -7.25 -19.05 1.62
CA HIS A 263 -7.80 -18.02 0.74
C HIS A 263 -7.94 -18.50 -0.71
N ALA A 264 -9.18 -18.77 -1.14
CA ALA A 264 -9.65 -19.20 -2.48
C ALA A 264 -8.96 -20.43 -3.12
N LYS A 265 -7.64 -20.45 -3.18
CA LYS A 265 -6.79 -21.45 -3.82
C LYS A 265 -5.49 -21.59 -3.03
N ASP A 266 -4.97 -22.81 -2.93
CA ASP A 266 -3.62 -23.09 -2.41
C ASP A 266 -2.55 -22.20 -3.05
N GLY A 267 -1.74 -21.57 -2.19
CA GLY A 267 -0.66 -20.67 -2.57
C GLY A 267 -0.58 -19.45 -1.65
N ALA A 268 -1.68 -19.04 -1.01
CA ALA A 268 -1.66 -17.86 -0.13
C ALA A 268 -0.85 -18.09 1.15
N VAL A 269 -0.09 -17.06 1.57
CA VAL A 269 0.73 -17.08 2.79
C VAL A 269 0.65 -15.76 3.56
N GLY A 270 0.93 -15.83 4.86
CA GLY A 270 1.20 -14.67 5.72
C GLY A 270 2.70 -14.52 5.98
N TYR A 271 3.12 -13.35 6.46
CA TYR A 271 4.51 -13.01 6.77
C TYR A 271 4.70 -12.44 8.18
N ARG A 272 5.83 -12.82 8.79
CA ARG A 272 6.37 -12.19 9.99
C ARG A 272 7.79 -11.71 9.70
N LEU A 273 8.07 -10.44 9.96
CA LEU A 273 9.41 -9.86 9.95
C LEU A 273 9.87 -9.64 11.38
N ASP A 274 11.08 -10.08 11.71
CA ASP A 274 11.77 -9.79 12.95
C ASP A 274 13.11 -9.09 12.65
N TRP A 275 13.40 -7.99 13.35
CA TRP A 275 14.64 -7.25 13.22
C TRP A 275 14.96 -6.45 14.48
N ASN A 276 16.17 -6.59 15.02
CA ASN A 276 16.64 -5.83 16.19
C ASN A 276 15.69 -5.89 17.41
N GLY A 277 14.99 -7.02 17.59
CA GLY A 277 13.98 -7.20 18.64
C GLY A 277 12.68 -6.42 18.42
N LEU A 278 12.48 -5.87 17.23
CA LEU A 278 11.20 -5.37 16.72
C LEU A 278 10.58 -6.40 15.77
N SER A 279 9.27 -6.35 15.63
CA SER A 279 8.51 -7.37 14.91
C SER A 279 7.26 -6.80 14.22
N PHE A 280 6.97 -7.32 13.03
CA PHE A 280 5.85 -6.93 12.19
C PHE A 280 5.20 -8.17 11.58
N VAL A 281 3.87 -8.22 11.58
CA VAL A 281 3.10 -9.29 10.93
C VAL A 281 2.13 -8.70 9.91
N TRP A 282 2.11 -9.31 8.73
CA TRP A 282 1.08 -9.12 7.70
C TRP A 282 0.49 -10.49 7.34
N THR A 283 -0.81 -10.69 7.59
CA THR A 283 -1.42 -12.01 7.35
C THR A 283 -1.66 -12.33 5.89
N GLY A 284 -1.66 -11.33 5.00
CA GLY A 284 -2.28 -11.47 3.69
C GLY A 284 -3.77 -11.76 3.81
N ASP A 285 -4.36 -12.17 2.69
CA ASP A 285 -5.77 -12.55 2.65
C ASP A 285 -5.98 -13.96 3.20
N GLY A 286 -7.16 -14.18 3.77
CA GLY A 286 -7.65 -15.49 4.16
C GLY A 286 -8.61 -15.47 5.33
N ARG A 287 -9.14 -16.65 5.62
CA ARG A 287 -9.92 -16.93 6.82
C ARG A 287 -9.06 -16.80 8.10
N PRO A 288 -9.67 -16.55 9.27
CA PRO A 288 -8.96 -16.62 10.53
C PRO A 288 -8.36 -18.03 10.73
N ASP A 289 -7.09 -18.11 11.10
CA ASP A 289 -6.37 -19.38 11.32
C ASP A 289 -5.45 -19.31 12.54
N GLU A 290 -5.03 -20.48 13.02
CA GLU A 290 -4.22 -20.66 14.23
C GLU A 290 -2.76 -20.24 14.04
N LEU A 291 -2.19 -20.43 12.86
CA LEU A 291 -0.79 -20.09 12.57
C LEU A 291 -0.55 -18.59 12.64
N SER A 292 -1.52 -17.79 12.18
CA SER A 292 -1.46 -16.34 12.29
C SER A 292 -1.50 -15.88 13.76
N LEU A 293 -2.16 -16.63 14.65
CA LEU A 293 -2.14 -16.36 16.09
C LEU A 293 -0.81 -16.76 16.71
N GLU A 294 -0.26 -17.90 16.30
CA GLU A 294 1.04 -18.39 16.76
C GLU A 294 2.16 -17.41 16.38
N TYR A 295 2.29 -17.08 15.10
CA TYR A 295 3.31 -16.16 14.61
C TYR A 295 3.01 -14.71 14.98
N GLY A 296 1.75 -14.34 15.21
CA GLY A 296 1.34 -13.02 15.69
C GLY A 296 1.59 -12.77 17.17
N LYS A 297 1.88 -13.80 17.97
CA LYS A 297 1.92 -13.70 19.42
C LYS A 297 2.98 -12.71 19.91
N GLY A 298 2.54 -11.66 20.60
CA GLY A 298 3.37 -10.64 21.22
C GLY A 298 4.12 -9.73 20.25
N VAL A 299 3.69 -9.67 18.98
CA VAL A 299 4.31 -8.81 17.95
C VAL A 299 4.15 -7.31 18.28
N ASP A 300 5.05 -6.46 17.79
CA ASP A 300 4.89 -5.01 17.97
C ASP A 300 3.72 -4.48 17.14
N VAL A 301 3.65 -4.88 15.86
CA VAL A 301 2.57 -4.48 14.95
C VAL A 301 1.98 -5.70 14.27
N PHE A 302 0.70 -5.98 14.53
CA PHE A 302 -0.06 -7.06 13.89
C PHE A 302 -1.05 -6.47 12.89
N VAL A 303 -0.90 -6.81 11.61
CA VAL A 303 -1.75 -6.34 10.53
C VAL A 303 -2.46 -7.53 9.88
N THR A 304 -3.79 -7.43 9.74
CA THR A 304 -4.61 -8.43 9.05
C THR A 304 -5.56 -7.78 8.06
N GLU A 305 -5.98 -8.54 7.05
CA GLU A 305 -7.10 -8.15 6.18
C GLU A 305 -8.41 -8.06 6.97
N MET A 306 -9.40 -7.36 6.43
CA MET A 306 -10.75 -7.38 6.96
C MET A 306 -11.79 -7.15 5.87
N SER A 307 -12.78 -8.04 5.86
CA SER A 307 -14.01 -7.85 5.11
C SER A 307 -15.24 -7.79 6.04
N GLY A 308 -16.20 -6.94 5.72
CA GLY A 308 -17.43 -6.79 6.52
C GLY A 308 -18.43 -7.93 6.25
N GLN A 309 -18.71 -8.78 7.24
CA GLN A 309 -19.65 -9.91 7.09
C GLN A 309 -21.13 -9.51 7.07
N ASP A 310 -21.49 -8.37 7.65
CA ASP A 310 -22.88 -7.96 7.86
C ASP A 310 -23.32 -6.81 6.95
N ILE A 311 -22.47 -6.41 6.00
CA ILE A 311 -22.76 -5.31 5.07
C ILE A 311 -23.26 -5.80 3.71
N GLY A 312 -23.56 -7.10 3.53
CA GLY A 312 -23.95 -7.64 2.23
C GLY A 312 -25.12 -6.91 1.57
N GLN A 313 -26.15 -6.52 2.34
CA GLN A 313 -27.26 -5.70 1.83
C GLN A 313 -26.80 -4.29 1.40
N LEU A 314 -25.88 -3.67 2.14
CA LEU A 314 -25.29 -2.39 1.77
C LEU A 314 -24.46 -2.53 0.48
N MET A 315 -23.70 -3.62 0.36
CA MET A 315 -22.93 -3.93 -0.84
C MET A 315 -23.83 -4.19 -2.05
N THR A 316 -25.03 -4.74 -1.86
CA THR A 316 -26.06 -4.79 -2.90
C THR A 316 -26.42 -3.39 -3.40
N TYR A 317 -26.58 -2.41 -2.51
CA TYR A 317 -26.85 -1.03 -2.93
C TYR A 317 -25.65 -0.35 -3.59
N LYS A 318 -24.43 -0.60 -3.11
CA LYS A 318 -23.21 0.04 -3.61
C LYS A 318 -22.73 -0.55 -4.95
N TYR A 319 -22.79 -1.87 -5.11
CA TYR A 319 -22.19 -2.60 -6.23
C TYR A 319 -23.20 -3.30 -7.14
N GLY A 320 -24.48 -3.34 -6.76
CA GLY A 320 -25.51 -4.07 -7.52
C GLY A 320 -25.33 -5.58 -7.49
N LEU A 321 -24.52 -6.11 -6.57
CA LEU A 321 -24.31 -7.55 -6.38
C LEU A 321 -25.38 -8.12 -5.44
N PRO A 322 -25.99 -9.29 -5.72
CA PRO A 322 -26.85 -9.95 -4.76
C PRO A 322 -26.13 -10.19 -3.43
N GLN A 323 -26.82 -9.98 -2.31
CA GLN A 323 -26.26 -10.13 -0.96
C GLN A 323 -25.61 -11.50 -0.77
N GLU A 324 -26.23 -12.57 -1.29
CA GLU A 324 -25.74 -13.94 -1.17
C GLU A 324 -24.37 -14.14 -1.84
N LEU A 325 -24.11 -13.44 -2.95
CA LEU A 325 -22.83 -13.52 -3.65
C LEU A 325 -21.72 -12.83 -2.86
N PHE A 326 -22.03 -11.68 -2.28
CA PHE A 326 -21.09 -10.96 -1.42
C PHE A 326 -20.78 -11.78 -0.15
N ASN A 327 -21.82 -12.23 0.55
CA ASN A 327 -21.68 -13.04 1.76
C ASN A 327 -20.92 -14.34 1.48
N TYR A 328 -21.20 -15.03 0.37
CA TYR A 328 -20.43 -16.21 -0.03
C TYR A 328 -18.93 -15.90 -0.09
N THR A 329 -18.55 -14.81 -0.75
CA THR A 329 -17.15 -14.40 -0.88
C THR A 329 -16.51 -14.15 0.48
N ILE A 330 -17.15 -13.34 1.32
CA ILE A 330 -16.60 -12.95 2.62
C ILE A 330 -16.53 -14.13 3.59
N ASP A 331 -17.61 -14.91 3.69
CA ASP A 331 -17.73 -15.99 4.68
C ASP A 331 -16.79 -17.16 4.41
N THR A 332 -16.44 -17.39 3.14
CA THR A 332 -15.63 -18.55 2.75
C THR A 332 -14.16 -18.22 2.51
N HIS A 333 -13.79 -16.96 2.22
CA HIS A 333 -12.43 -16.62 1.82
C HIS A 333 -11.76 -15.49 2.62
N HIS A 334 -12.48 -14.73 3.45
CA HIS A 334 -11.95 -13.55 4.13
C HIS A 334 -12.16 -13.57 5.65
N THR A 335 -11.46 -12.66 6.33
CA THR A 335 -11.58 -12.50 7.78
C THR A 335 -12.62 -11.43 8.10
N SER A 336 -13.56 -11.77 8.96
CA SER A 336 -14.59 -10.83 9.38
C SER A 336 -14.14 -9.89 10.46
N HIS A 337 -14.69 -8.68 10.51
CA HIS A 337 -14.47 -7.72 11.59
C HIS A 337 -14.55 -8.31 13.03
N TYR A 338 -15.47 -9.24 13.32
CA TYR A 338 -15.46 -9.97 14.62
C TYR A 338 -14.26 -10.91 14.77
N ALA A 339 -13.96 -11.69 13.73
CA ALA A 339 -12.82 -12.60 13.74
C ALA A 339 -11.49 -11.85 13.85
N VAL A 340 -11.36 -10.68 13.21
CA VAL A 340 -10.24 -9.76 13.38
C VAL A 340 -10.04 -9.42 14.85
N GLY A 341 -11.10 -8.98 15.54
CA GLY A 341 -11.05 -8.70 16.97
C GLY A 341 -10.58 -9.90 17.79
N LYS A 342 -11.10 -11.11 17.50
CA LYS A 342 -10.67 -12.34 18.17
C LYS A 342 -9.18 -12.64 17.92
N MET A 343 -8.72 -12.51 16.67
CA MET A 343 -7.32 -12.75 16.30
C MET A 343 -6.38 -11.79 17.04
N MET A 344 -6.73 -10.50 17.09
CA MET A 344 -5.96 -9.48 17.80
C MET A 344 -5.93 -9.71 19.32
N ALA A 345 -7.03 -10.17 19.90
CA ALA A 345 -7.11 -10.49 21.32
C ALA A 345 -6.20 -11.65 21.73
N GLU A 346 -6.02 -12.64 20.85
CA GLU A 346 -5.12 -13.77 21.07
C GLU A 346 -3.65 -13.39 20.77
N ALA A 347 -3.41 -12.69 19.66
CA ALA A 347 -2.07 -12.25 19.25
C ALA A 347 -1.46 -11.26 20.26
N ARG A 348 -2.28 -10.44 20.95
CA ARG A 348 -1.86 -9.43 21.94
C ARG A 348 -0.71 -8.52 21.45
N PRO A 349 -0.85 -7.85 20.29
CA PRO A 349 0.17 -6.95 19.81
C PRO A 349 0.25 -5.65 20.61
N ARG A 350 1.36 -4.92 20.51
CA ARG A 350 1.44 -3.53 21.02
C ARG A 350 0.54 -2.59 20.20
N LEU A 351 0.44 -2.81 18.89
CA LEU A 351 -0.51 -2.14 18.01
C LEU A 351 -1.14 -3.15 17.05
N ALA A 352 -2.48 -3.24 17.06
CA ALA A 352 -3.22 -4.00 16.07
C ALA A 352 -3.72 -3.09 14.95
N MET A 353 -3.69 -3.57 13.70
CA MET A 353 -4.16 -2.81 12.55
C MET A 353 -4.91 -3.66 11.54
N VAL A 354 -5.77 -2.99 10.77
CA VAL A 354 -6.47 -3.56 9.62
C VAL A 354 -6.07 -2.82 8.35
N THR A 355 -5.79 -3.57 7.30
CA THR A 355 -5.72 -3.08 5.90
C THR A 355 -6.56 -4.03 5.04
N HIS A 356 -6.45 -3.93 3.71
CA HIS A 356 -7.24 -4.73 2.76
C HIS A 356 -8.73 -4.63 3.11
N TYR A 357 -9.18 -3.38 3.22
CA TYR A 357 -10.52 -2.98 3.61
C TYR A 357 -10.98 -1.82 2.72
N THR A 358 -12.15 -1.97 2.08
CA THR A 358 -12.79 -0.89 1.34
C THR A 358 -13.34 0.12 2.35
N GLN A 359 -12.62 1.23 2.53
CA GLN A 359 -12.94 2.18 3.58
C GLN A 359 -14.01 3.14 3.11
N ASP A 360 -15.20 3.06 3.67
CA ASP A 360 -16.17 4.13 3.56
C ASP A 360 -16.47 4.65 4.96
N GLU A 361 -16.40 5.98 5.15
CA GLU A 361 -16.55 6.59 6.48
C GLU A 361 -17.88 6.22 7.17
N ASP A 362 -18.89 5.85 6.38
CA ASP A 362 -20.21 5.44 6.86
C ASP A 362 -20.24 4.06 7.54
N ILE A 363 -19.24 3.21 7.30
CA ILE A 363 -19.16 1.85 7.85
C ILE A 363 -18.00 1.64 8.84
N ASP A 364 -17.04 2.57 8.91
CA ASP A 364 -15.87 2.47 9.79
C ASP A 364 -16.27 2.22 11.27
N ALA A 365 -17.33 2.88 11.75
CA ALA A 365 -17.80 2.74 13.13
C ALA A 365 -18.38 1.35 13.40
N GLU A 366 -19.12 0.77 12.44
CA GLU A 366 -19.69 -0.57 12.56
C GLU A 366 -18.58 -1.63 12.53
N MET A 367 -17.63 -1.48 11.59
CA MET A 367 -16.48 -2.39 11.50
C MET A 367 -15.64 -2.34 12.79
N LEU A 368 -15.37 -1.14 13.30
CA LEU A 368 -14.68 -0.97 14.57
C LEU A 368 -15.46 -1.60 15.73
N ALA A 369 -16.79 -1.43 15.80
CA ALA A 369 -17.62 -2.04 16.84
C ALA A 369 -17.50 -3.58 16.84
N GLY A 370 -17.49 -4.22 15.67
CA GLY A 370 -17.29 -5.67 15.59
C GLY A 370 -15.90 -6.12 16.03
N ILE A 371 -14.84 -5.37 15.68
CA ILE A 371 -13.48 -5.62 16.23
C ILE A 371 -13.50 -5.51 17.76
N ARG A 372 -14.17 -4.48 18.29
CA ARG A 372 -14.28 -4.21 19.74
C ARG A 372 -15.12 -5.23 20.50
N ALA A 373 -15.87 -6.11 19.82
CA ALA A 373 -16.56 -7.21 20.48
C ALA A 373 -15.59 -8.18 21.17
N HIS A 374 -14.34 -8.26 20.68
CA HIS A 374 -13.32 -9.17 21.22
C HIS A 374 -12.01 -8.48 21.59
N TYR A 375 -11.70 -7.30 21.02
CA TYR A 375 -10.42 -6.63 21.23
C TYR A 375 -10.55 -5.25 21.88
N ASP A 376 -9.95 -5.08 23.06
CA ASP A 376 -9.90 -3.84 23.82
C ASP A 376 -8.55 -3.10 23.73
N GLY A 377 -7.56 -3.68 23.05
CA GLY A 377 -6.22 -3.13 22.93
C GLY A 377 -6.09 -1.95 21.95
N LEU A 378 -4.86 -1.45 21.80
CA LEU A 378 -4.57 -0.33 20.91
C LEU A 378 -4.79 -0.75 19.45
N PHE A 379 -5.62 0.01 18.73
CA PHE A 379 -6.00 -0.27 17.35
C PHE A 379 -5.86 0.98 16.49
N ALA A 380 -5.40 0.81 15.25
CA ALA A 380 -5.40 1.85 14.23
C ALA A 380 -5.68 1.28 12.83
N TRP A 381 -6.23 2.10 11.95
CA TRP A 381 -6.46 1.72 10.56
C TRP A 381 -5.17 1.84 9.72
N GLY A 382 -4.81 0.77 9.03
CA GLY A 382 -3.71 0.69 8.07
C GLY A 382 -4.16 1.05 6.66
N LEU A 383 -4.69 2.25 6.51
CA LEU A 383 -5.20 2.76 5.23
C LEU A 383 -4.10 3.49 4.47
N ASP A 384 -4.31 3.78 3.19
CA ASP A 384 -3.40 4.61 2.39
C ASP A 384 -2.83 5.78 3.20
N VAL A 385 -1.52 5.96 3.09
CA VAL A 385 -0.70 6.96 3.77
C VAL A 385 -0.63 6.85 5.30
N ALA A 386 -1.19 5.82 5.93
CA ALA A 386 -0.91 5.54 7.33
C ALA A 386 0.58 5.20 7.54
N VAL A 387 1.16 5.71 8.61
CA VAL A 387 2.57 5.52 8.98
C VAL A 387 2.67 5.20 10.46
N VAL A 388 3.43 4.15 10.78
CA VAL A 388 3.73 3.75 12.15
C VAL A 388 5.23 3.75 12.36
N ASN A 389 5.68 4.52 13.36
CA ASN A 389 7.05 4.48 13.85
C ASN A 389 7.12 3.56 15.09
N VAL A 390 8.08 2.64 15.13
CA VAL A 390 8.20 1.60 16.16
C VAL A 390 9.62 1.57 16.70
N THR A 391 9.78 1.72 18.01
CA THR A 391 10.98 1.38 18.79
C THR A 391 10.60 0.41 19.91
N LYS A 392 11.57 -0.13 20.65
CA LYS A 392 11.34 -1.03 21.80
C LYS A 392 10.44 -0.40 22.88
N ASP A 393 10.47 0.93 23.02
CA ASP A 393 9.82 1.68 24.09
C ASP A 393 8.72 2.65 23.61
N ALA A 394 8.51 2.78 22.30
CA ALA A 394 7.50 3.67 21.71
C ALA A 394 6.87 3.09 20.43
N ILE A 395 5.57 3.30 20.24
CA ILE A 395 4.85 3.14 18.97
C ILE A 395 4.04 4.40 18.72
N TRP A 396 4.14 4.93 17.51
CA TRP A 396 3.42 6.12 17.13
C TRP A 396 2.77 5.99 15.77
N TYR A 397 1.45 6.21 15.71
CA TYR A 397 0.67 6.20 14.49
C TYR A 397 0.40 7.63 14.02
N ARG A 398 0.55 7.87 12.72
CA ARG A 398 0.21 9.14 12.05
C ARG A 398 -0.10 8.89 10.58
N LYS A 399 -0.49 9.95 9.85
CA LYS A 399 -0.65 9.90 8.39
C LYS A 399 0.48 10.66 7.71
N ALA A 400 0.93 10.19 6.56
CA ALA A 400 1.82 10.92 5.70
C ALA A 400 1.05 12.04 4.99
N THR A 401 1.61 13.24 4.98
CA THR A 401 1.10 14.33 4.14
C THR A 401 1.87 14.30 2.83
N LEU A 402 1.23 13.78 1.79
CA LEU A 402 1.82 13.74 0.46
C LEU A 402 1.56 15.07 -0.26
N PRO A 403 2.52 15.59 -1.04
CA PRO A 403 2.27 16.76 -1.87
C PRO A 403 1.27 16.40 -2.98
N GLY A 404 0.29 17.27 -3.26
CA GLY A 404 -0.69 17.05 -4.33
C GLY A 404 -0.07 16.95 -5.74
N LYS A 405 1.21 17.32 -5.88
CA LYS A 405 2.07 17.00 -7.02
C LYS A 405 3.40 16.49 -6.48
N SER A 406 3.62 15.18 -6.53
CA SER A 406 4.90 14.57 -6.14
C SER A 406 5.81 14.46 -7.37
N GLY A 407 7.02 15.01 -7.26
CA GLY A 407 8.11 14.72 -8.19
C GLY A 407 8.87 13.48 -7.73
N SER A 408 9.61 12.86 -8.65
CA SER A 408 10.59 11.82 -8.31
C SER A 408 11.79 12.42 -7.59
N VAL A 409 12.40 11.63 -6.70
CA VAL A 409 13.65 11.99 -6.02
C VAL A 409 14.82 11.20 -6.59
N ALA A 410 16.00 11.83 -6.61
CA ALA A 410 17.20 11.17 -7.09
C ALA A 410 17.69 10.11 -6.08
N PRO A 411 18.09 8.91 -6.55
CA PRO A 411 18.58 7.85 -5.67
C PRO A 411 19.89 8.22 -4.96
N PHE A 412 20.70 9.10 -5.55
CA PHE A 412 21.98 9.56 -5.00
C PHE A 412 21.88 10.21 -3.62
N ARG A 413 20.72 10.77 -3.25
CA ARG A 413 20.49 11.29 -1.90
C ARG A 413 20.55 10.16 -0.85
N GLU A 414 19.84 9.07 -1.12
CA GLU A 414 19.76 7.91 -0.22
C GLU A 414 21.07 7.13 -0.24
N LEU A 415 21.63 6.87 -1.43
CA LEU A 415 22.90 6.17 -1.59
C LEU A 415 24.06 6.91 -0.93
N GLY A 416 24.16 8.24 -1.10
CA GLY A 416 25.19 9.04 -0.47
C GLY A 416 25.08 9.04 1.06
N LYS A 417 23.86 9.00 1.60
CA LYS A 417 23.63 8.85 3.04
C LYS A 417 24.11 7.47 3.52
N MET A 418 23.73 6.40 2.84
CA MET A 418 24.16 5.04 3.18
C MET A 418 25.69 4.89 3.15
N GLU A 419 26.35 5.50 2.16
CA GLU A 419 27.82 5.50 2.09
C GLU A 419 28.44 6.30 3.24
N ALA A 420 27.90 7.48 3.56
CA ALA A 420 28.39 8.30 4.68
C ALA A 420 28.22 7.62 6.05
N GLU A 421 27.26 6.71 6.18
CA GLU A 421 27.03 5.85 7.35
C GLU A 421 27.91 4.58 7.33
N GLY A 422 28.73 4.38 6.29
CA GLY A 422 29.58 3.20 6.13
C GLY A 422 28.83 1.92 5.78
N ARG A 423 27.57 2.03 5.33
CA ARG A 423 26.69 0.88 5.04
C ARG A 423 26.90 0.32 3.65
N ILE A 424 27.34 1.16 2.72
CA ILE A 424 27.75 0.77 1.36
C ILE A 424 29.05 1.47 1.00
N THR A 425 29.69 1.01 -0.08
CA THR A 425 30.81 1.71 -0.72
C THR A 425 30.45 1.95 -2.17
N LEU A 426 30.39 3.21 -2.60
CA LEU A 426 30.17 3.55 -3.99
C LEU A 426 31.51 3.62 -4.74
N PRO A 427 31.56 3.34 -6.04
CA PRO A 427 32.76 3.57 -6.84
C PRO A 427 32.98 5.08 -7.08
N ASP A 428 34.16 5.48 -7.59
CA ASP A 428 34.39 6.86 -8.06
C ASP A 428 33.60 7.16 -9.34
N GLU A 429 33.52 6.18 -10.24
CA GLU A 429 32.81 6.27 -11.51
C GLU A 429 31.88 5.07 -11.69
N ILE A 430 30.68 5.32 -12.19
CA ILE A 430 29.72 4.30 -12.60
C ILE A 430 29.61 4.35 -14.11
N LYS A 431 29.91 3.24 -14.78
CA LYS A 431 29.64 3.08 -16.21
C LYS A 431 28.25 2.48 -16.38
N PRO A 432 27.28 3.20 -16.99
CA PRO A 432 25.99 2.60 -17.29
C PRO A 432 26.16 1.41 -18.25
N PRO A 433 25.25 0.42 -18.19
CA PRO A 433 25.26 -0.70 -19.11
C PRO A 433 25.10 -0.22 -20.56
N ALA A 434 25.57 -1.01 -21.52
CA ALA A 434 25.27 -0.76 -22.93
C ALA A 434 23.82 -1.18 -23.24
N PRO A 435 23.14 -0.51 -24.19
CA PRO A 435 21.92 -1.02 -24.79
C PRO A 435 22.10 -2.44 -25.34
N ARG A 436 21.05 -3.26 -25.24
CA ARG A 436 21.04 -4.64 -25.74
C ARG A 436 20.79 -4.70 -27.25
N SER A 437 20.18 -3.66 -27.83
CA SER A 437 19.98 -3.48 -29.27
C SER A 437 20.06 -2.00 -29.64
N SER A 438 20.13 -1.68 -30.93
CA SER A 438 20.04 -0.32 -31.43
C SER A 438 18.63 0.00 -31.96
N ARG A 439 18.29 1.28 -31.99
CA ARG A 439 17.05 1.74 -32.62
C ARG A 439 16.95 1.33 -34.10
N ALA A 440 18.07 1.29 -34.81
CA ALA A 440 18.11 0.92 -36.22
C ALA A 440 17.81 -0.57 -36.47
N GLU A 441 18.14 -1.45 -35.52
CA GLU A 441 17.82 -2.88 -35.56
C GLU A 441 16.34 -3.16 -35.29
N GLN A 442 15.71 -2.37 -34.41
CA GLN A 442 14.32 -2.57 -34.02
C GLN A 442 13.31 -1.87 -34.93
N GLN A 443 13.71 -0.79 -35.61
CA GLN A 443 12.79 0.04 -36.37
C GLN A 443 13.20 0.20 -37.84
N ASP A 444 12.28 -0.16 -38.74
CA ASP A 444 12.43 0.05 -40.19
C ASP A 444 12.87 1.48 -40.50
N GLN A 445 13.83 1.61 -41.43
CA GLN A 445 14.34 2.90 -41.91
C GLN A 445 13.21 3.84 -42.36
N LYS A 446 12.19 3.32 -43.05
CA LYS A 446 11.06 4.11 -43.55
C LYS A 446 10.34 4.91 -42.46
N TYR A 447 10.29 4.42 -41.22
CA TYR A 447 9.65 5.14 -40.11
C TYR A 447 10.57 6.22 -39.52
N ARG A 448 11.89 6.00 -39.59
CA ARG A 448 12.89 7.02 -39.21
C ARG A 448 12.96 8.14 -40.26
N ASP A 449 12.73 7.83 -41.52
CA ASP A 449 12.65 8.79 -42.62
C ASP A 449 11.39 9.68 -42.56
N MET A 450 10.38 9.31 -41.77
CA MET A 450 9.17 10.12 -41.55
C MET A 450 9.36 11.23 -40.52
N GLU A 451 10.47 11.26 -39.80
CA GLU A 451 10.76 12.28 -38.80
C GLU A 451 10.95 13.66 -39.46
N ILE A 452 10.37 14.69 -38.84
CA ILE A 452 10.59 16.08 -39.26
C ILE A 452 12.05 16.44 -38.98
N ASP A 453 12.72 17.16 -39.91
CA ASP A 453 14.09 17.61 -39.68
C ASP A 453 14.14 18.42 -38.37
N PRO A 454 14.99 18.04 -37.39
CA PRO A 454 15.13 18.77 -36.15
C PRO A 454 15.34 20.28 -36.31
N LYS A 455 15.95 20.73 -37.41
CA LYS A 455 16.14 22.16 -37.71
C LYS A 455 14.83 22.92 -37.98
N GLU A 456 13.76 22.22 -38.33
CA GLU A 456 12.45 22.85 -38.56
C GLU A 456 11.74 23.21 -37.24
N TYR A 457 12.04 22.51 -36.14
CA TYR A 457 11.36 22.72 -34.85
C TYR A 457 12.27 23.20 -33.71
N TYR A 458 13.59 23.09 -33.83
CA TYR A 458 14.52 23.73 -32.88
C TYR A 458 14.83 25.18 -33.29
N PRO A 459 14.75 26.15 -32.36
CA PRO A 459 15.35 27.46 -32.58
C PRO A 459 16.87 27.33 -32.81
N ALA A 460 17.41 28.14 -33.72
CA ALA A 460 18.79 28.01 -34.18
C ALA A 460 19.84 28.19 -33.06
N ASP A 461 19.53 29.00 -32.06
CA ASP A 461 20.39 29.31 -30.89
C ASP A 461 20.41 28.21 -29.83
N VAL A 462 19.49 27.25 -29.89
CA VAL A 462 19.42 26.09 -28.98
C VAL A 462 19.40 24.75 -29.71
N PHE A 463 19.75 24.73 -31.01
CA PHE A 463 19.76 23.51 -31.81
C PHE A 463 20.73 22.48 -31.22
N ARG A 464 20.16 21.32 -30.87
CA ARG A 464 20.92 20.13 -30.48
C ARG A 464 20.59 19.03 -31.47
N ALA A 465 21.58 18.61 -32.25
CA ALA A 465 21.42 17.46 -33.14
C ALA A 465 21.06 16.20 -32.31
N PRO A 466 20.00 15.46 -32.68
CA PRO A 466 19.72 14.17 -32.08
C PRO A 466 20.91 13.23 -32.29
N ASN A 467 21.35 12.57 -31.22
CA ASN A 467 22.37 11.54 -31.31
C ASN A 467 21.66 10.17 -31.39
N PRO A 468 21.74 9.45 -32.52
CA PRO A 468 21.12 8.14 -32.67
C PRO A 468 21.89 7.02 -31.97
N GLU A 469 23.13 7.28 -31.53
CA GLU A 469 24.02 6.27 -30.96
C GLU A 469 24.28 6.52 -29.47
N TRP A 470 24.28 5.43 -28.69
CA TRP A 470 24.63 5.48 -27.28
C TRP A 470 26.15 5.75 -27.12
N PRO A 471 26.55 6.76 -26.33
CA PRO A 471 27.97 7.07 -26.11
C PRO A 471 28.70 5.95 -25.36
N SER A 472 29.72 5.37 -25.99
CA SER A 472 30.45 4.18 -25.47
C SER A 472 31.43 4.51 -24.32
N ASP A 473 31.79 5.78 -24.19
CA ASP A 473 32.68 6.37 -23.20
C ASP A 473 31.94 7.11 -22.07
N PHE A 474 30.60 7.10 -22.06
CA PHE A 474 29.82 7.77 -21.04
C PHE A 474 30.02 7.11 -19.67
N VAL A 475 30.37 7.95 -18.68
CA VAL A 475 30.55 7.57 -17.28
C VAL A 475 29.87 8.61 -16.38
N ILE A 476 29.31 8.14 -15.28
CA ILE A 476 28.77 8.98 -14.21
C ILE A 476 29.87 9.09 -13.16
N LYS A 477 30.39 10.29 -12.95
CA LYS A 477 31.28 10.56 -11.81
C LYS A 477 30.42 10.71 -10.57
N VAL A 478 30.61 9.85 -9.59
CA VAL A 478 29.74 9.81 -8.40
C VAL A 478 29.86 11.10 -7.59
N ASP A 479 31.02 11.75 -7.60
CA ASP A 479 31.22 13.06 -6.95
C ASP A 479 30.38 14.19 -7.58
N ASP A 480 30.02 14.09 -8.87
CA ASP A 480 29.21 15.10 -9.54
C ASP A 480 27.73 15.03 -9.11
N VAL A 481 27.29 13.88 -8.60
CA VAL A 481 25.89 13.60 -8.23
C VAL A 481 25.67 13.43 -6.73
N ILE A 482 26.74 13.21 -5.95
CA ILE A 482 26.72 13.19 -4.48
C ILE A 482 27.60 14.34 -3.95
N PRO A 483 27.00 15.50 -3.63
CA PRO A 483 27.75 16.65 -3.16
C PRO A 483 28.53 16.36 -1.88
N ASN A 484 29.78 16.85 -1.78
CA ASN A 484 30.64 16.77 -0.60
C ASN A 484 31.09 15.35 -0.17
N ARG A 485 30.95 14.33 -1.02
CA ARG A 485 31.38 12.95 -0.75
C ARG A 485 32.82 12.84 -0.22
N LYS A 486 33.78 13.52 -0.85
CA LYS A 486 35.21 13.48 -0.49
C LYS A 486 35.65 14.41 0.64
N LYS A 487 34.80 15.33 1.11
CA LYS A 487 35.16 16.33 2.15
C LYS A 487 35.13 15.79 3.60
N LYS A 488 34.77 14.53 3.81
CA LYS A 488 34.74 13.88 5.15
C LYS A 488 35.87 12.87 5.37
N ALA A 489 36.75 12.68 4.38
CA ALA A 489 37.90 11.77 4.47
C ALA A 489 39.21 12.47 4.88
N GLU A 490 39.18 13.80 5.06
CA GLU A 490 40.22 14.64 5.68
C GLU A 490 39.72 15.15 7.04
#